data_AF-A0A9X9WQY2-F1
#
_entry.id   AF-A0A9X9WQY2-F1
#
_cell.length_a   1.000
_cell.length_b   1.000
_cell.length_c   1.000
_cell.angle_alpha   90.00
_cell.angle_beta   90.00
_cell.angle_gamma   90.00
#
_symmetry.space_group_name_H-M   'P 1'
#
loop_
_entity.id
_entity.type
_entity.pdbx_description
1 polymer ?
#
loop_
_entity_poly.entity_id
_entity_poly.type
_entity_poly.pdbx_seq_one_letter_code
_entity_poly.pdbx_strand_id
1 'polypeptide(L)'
;MVSGGAVLQEVDGHMAEAQRVASATQAEVDRLAARRDGVRAEEAEALRALARLRLTELAEGRAALDALDAAGAQVQESLRRRAAGLEEAQRAILDARDALATAEAKRDAEAARLRAVQEAEAAALRDADVKSAQDEEFHRLSAAAEEAERTAQHAEQKAGFAQRDFEEKGRPYRADPLFSYLWDRGWGTGRYRAFPLVRMIDGWVARLIEFEPARRSYALLSELPGHLTAHAQRMRAAADAAVRAMVGRRRALAGLPEGNGRPSAAETDAAEDAVEAARAALTEAEAKRSALASGDDAASQEAIRALETAIGARSLRTLREDAARTPTRDDDAIVARLEIAAAERARLENALADAQAQAEGARRRLEDLQSLRHDMRGRGVDRSDWGFASGALVGALVGELLRGALSRDGFWDRMERERRSGGMGGTATPGPWGKPLPGPWGKPMPGPWSGDSGGVWGDAGGSSDWGGKRAGRGGSKDDGGWSGGSDAGGGFRTGGSDSGGGFRTGGSV
;
A
#
# COMPACT_ATOMS: atom_id res chain seq x y z
N MET A 1 14.13 -21.50 -12.22
CA MET A 1 13.26 -20.32 -12.24
C MET A 1 12.03 -20.65 -11.44
N VAL A 2 11.63 -19.78 -10.53
CA VAL A 2 10.45 -19.99 -9.68
C VAL A 2 9.52 -18.81 -9.89
N SER A 3 8.27 -19.10 -10.24
CA SER A 3 7.23 -18.09 -10.37
C SER A 3 6.85 -17.59 -8.98
N GLY A 4 6.42 -16.33 -8.86
CA GLY A 4 5.98 -15.82 -7.56
C GLY A 4 4.77 -16.57 -6.97
N GLY A 5 3.96 -17.23 -7.80
CA GLY A 5 2.94 -18.18 -7.33
C GLY A 5 3.51 -19.41 -6.61
N ALA A 6 4.64 -19.96 -7.06
CA ALA A 6 5.30 -21.08 -6.37
C ALA A 6 5.96 -20.64 -5.05
N VAL A 7 6.45 -19.40 -4.98
CA VAL A 7 6.93 -18.81 -3.71
C VAL A 7 5.79 -18.64 -2.71
N LEU A 8 4.62 -18.20 -3.17
CA LEU A 8 3.44 -18.06 -2.31
C LEU A 8 3.01 -19.42 -1.74
N GLN A 9 3.07 -20.50 -2.54
CA GLN A 9 2.81 -21.86 -2.06
C GLN A 9 3.82 -22.33 -1.00
N GLU A 10 5.10 -21.97 -1.13
CA GLU A 10 6.12 -22.27 -0.12
C GLU A 10 5.82 -21.56 1.20
N VAL A 11 5.43 -20.28 1.14
CA VAL A 11 5.00 -19.50 2.32
C VAL A 11 3.74 -20.09 2.96
N ASP A 12 2.76 -20.51 2.16
CA ASP A 12 1.56 -21.20 2.66
C ASP A 12 1.94 -22.51 3.38
N GLY A 13 2.93 -23.26 2.86
CA GLY A 13 3.48 -24.46 3.51
C GLY A 13 4.15 -24.15 4.85
N HIS A 14 4.96 -23.08 4.91
CA HIS A 14 5.59 -22.62 6.16
C HIS A 14 4.55 -22.11 7.17
N MET A 15 3.48 -21.47 6.72
CA MET A 15 2.39 -21.01 7.57
C MET A 15 1.65 -22.19 8.21
N ALA A 16 1.35 -23.24 7.44
CA ALA A 16 0.73 -24.45 7.97
C ALA A 16 1.60 -25.14 9.03
N GLU A 17 2.92 -25.20 8.81
CA GLU A 17 3.87 -25.73 9.80
C GLU A 17 3.95 -24.85 11.05
N ALA A 18 4.08 -23.54 10.88
CA ALA A 18 4.10 -22.59 12.00
C ALA A 18 2.84 -22.69 12.86
N GLN A 19 1.67 -22.90 12.24
CA GLN A 19 0.41 -23.08 12.94
C GLN A 19 0.35 -24.40 13.72
N ARG A 20 0.93 -25.49 13.18
CA ARG A 20 1.10 -26.74 13.93
C ARG A 20 2.02 -26.56 15.13
N VAL A 21 3.17 -25.91 14.95
CA VAL A 21 4.15 -25.66 16.02
C VAL A 21 3.55 -24.76 17.11
N ALA A 22 2.85 -23.68 16.74
CA ALA A 22 2.19 -22.79 17.68
C ALA A 22 1.10 -23.52 18.49
N SER A 23 0.35 -24.43 17.85
CA SER A 23 -0.66 -25.23 18.54
C SER A 23 -0.04 -26.28 19.47
N ALA A 24 1.05 -26.93 19.06
CA ALA A 24 1.75 -27.94 19.85
C ALA A 24 2.44 -27.32 21.09
N THR A 25 3.15 -26.21 20.91
CA THR A 25 3.79 -25.48 22.03
C THR A 25 2.76 -24.96 23.03
N GLN A 26 1.61 -24.49 22.54
CA GLN A 26 0.51 -24.09 23.41
C GLN A 26 -0.08 -25.26 24.20
N ALA A 27 -0.30 -26.41 23.57
CA ALA A 27 -0.81 -27.59 24.25
C ALA A 27 0.15 -28.06 25.38
N GLU A 28 1.46 -27.87 25.20
CA GLU A 28 2.45 -28.16 26.24
C GLU A 28 2.37 -27.17 27.41
N VAL A 29 2.18 -25.87 27.13
CA VAL A 29 1.91 -24.85 28.18
C VAL A 29 0.68 -25.24 29.00
N ASP A 30 -0.41 -25.63 28.33
CA ASP A 30 -1.66 -26.01 28.98
C ASP A 30 -1.47 -27.27 29.84
N ARG A 31 -0.71 -28.25 29.35
CA ARG A 31 -0.37 -29.48 30.09
C ARG A 31 0.45 -29.20 31.34
N LEU A 32 1.47 -28.35 31.24
CA LEU A 32 2.32 -27.97 32.37
C LEU A 32 1.53 -27.15 33.41
N ALA A 33 0.68 -26.22 32.95
CA ALA A 33 -0.20 -25.44 33.82
C ALA A 33 -1.18 -26.35 34.59
N ALA A 34 -1.82 -27.31 33.91
CA ALA A 34 -2.71 -28.27 34.55
C ALA A 34 -1.99 -29.13 35.59
N ARG A 35 -0.75 -29.56 35.30
CA ARG A 35 0.06 -30.33 36.25
C ARG A 35 0.46 -29.50 37.48
N ARG A 36 0.85 -28.23 37.30
CA ARG A 36 1.13 -27.29 38.39
C ARG A 36 -0.10 -27.09 39.27
N ASP A 37 -1.27 -26.92 38.66
CA ASP A 37 -2.53 -26.73 39.38
C ASP A 37 -2.91 -27.99 40.18
N GLY A 38 -2.63 -29.20 39.63
CA GLY A 38 -2.74 -30.47 40.35
C GLY A 38 -1.83 -30.53 41.59
N VAL A 39 -0.56 -30.15 41.46
CA VAL A 39 0.37 -30.10 42.60
C VAL A 39 -0.08 -29.10 43.67
N ARG A 40 -0.60 -27.93 43.27
CA ARG A 40 -1.18 -26.96 44.23
C ARG A 40 -2.39 -27.52 44.98
N ALA A 41 -3.22 -28.31 44.31
CA ALA A 41 -4.33 -29.01 44.97
C ALA A 41 -3.82 -30.06 45.98
N GLU A 42 -2.75 -30.79 45.65
CA GLU A 42 -2.11 -31.73 46.58
C GLU A 42 -1.47 -31.02 47.78
N GLU A 43 -0.81 -29.87 47.58
CA GLU A 43 -0.28 -29.04 48.67
C GLU A 43 -1.39 -28.59 49.63
N ALA A 44 -2.53 -28.12 49.09
CA ALA A 44 -3.67 -27.70 49.89
C ALA A 44 -4.29 -28.86 50.70
N GLU A 45 -4.41 -30.05 50.11
CA GLU A 45 -4.89 -31.25 50.81
C GLU A 45 -3.91 -31.72 51.90
N ALA A 46 -2.61 -31.70 51.63
CA ALA A 46 -1.60 -32.07 52.62
C ALA A 46 -1.58 -31.08 53.80
N LEU A 47 -1.73 -29.77 53.54
CA LEU A 47 -1.86 -28.76 54.60
C LEU A 47 -3.13 -28.97 55.44
N ARG A 48 -4.26 -29.32 54.81
CA ARG A 48 -5.48 -29.71 55.55
C ARG A 48 -5.27 -30.95 56.42
N ALA A 49 -4.63 -31.98 55.87
CA ALA A 49 -4.34 -33.20 56.61
C ALA A 49 -3.48 -32.91 57.85
N LEU A 50 -2.43 -32.09 57.67
CA LEU A 50 -1.57 -31.64 58.77
C LEU A 50 -2.35 -30.86 59.82
N ALA A 51 -3.18 -29.91 59.39
CA ALA A 51 -4.00 -29.12 60.30
C ALA A 51 -5.00 -29.98 61.09
N ARG A 52 -5.66 -30.94 60.45
CA ARG A 52 -6.55 -31.91 61.13
C ARG A 52 -5.82 -32.73 62.18
N LEU A 53 -4.65 -33.27 61.85
CA LEU A 53 -3.87 -34.09 62.77
C LEU A 53 -3.51 -33.29 64.04
N ARG A 54 -3.12 -32.03 63.88
CA ARG A 54 -2.76 -31.14 65.00
C ARG A 54 -3.92 -30.57 65.81
N LEU A 55 -5.04 -30.31 65.16
CA LEU A 55 -6.20 -29.71 65.80
C LEU A 55 -7.04 -30.75 66.56
N THR A 56 -6.85 -32.02 66.26
CA THR A 56 -7.36 -33.13 67.08
C THR A 56 -6.61 -33.21 68.44
N GLU A 57 -5.39 -32.67 68.53
CA GLU A 57 -4.59 -32.61 69.76
C GLU A 57 -4.81 -31.32 70.58
N LEU A 58 -5.42 -30.27 70.00
CA LEU A 58 -5.63 -28.96 70.63
C LEU A 58 -7.13 -28.64 70.79
N ALA A 59 -7.63 -28.63 72.04
CA ALA A 59 -9.05 -28.44 72.38
C ALA A 59 -9.69 -27.11 71.91
N GLU A 60 -8.90 -26.08 71.56
CA GLU A 60 -9.38 -24.73 71.23
C GLU A 60 -9.40 -24.39 69.73
N GLY A 61 -8.97 -25.28 68.82
CA GLY A 61 -8.61 -24.87 67.46
C GLY A 61 -9.66 -25.05 66.35
N ARG A 62 -10.93 -25.29 66.70
CA ARG A 62 -12.00 -25.55 65.70
C ARG A 62 -12.21 -24.41 64.70
N ALA A 63 -12.05 -23.15 65.12
CA ALA A 63 -12.14 -21.99 64.23
C ALA A 63 -11.02 -21.94 63.18
N ALA A 64 -9.82 -22.45 63.51
CA ALA A 64 -8.71 -22.54 62.56
C ALA A 64 -8.93 -23.68 61.53
N LEU A 65 -9.56 -24.78 61.94
CA LEU A 65 -10.00 -25.84 61.01
C LEU A 65 -11.03 -25.31 60.02
N ASP A 66 -12.07 -24.64 60.51
CA ASP A 66 -13.15 -24.13 59.66
C ASP A 66 -12.61 -23.10 58.63
N ALA A 67 -11.64 -22.26 59.03
CA ALA A 67 -10.99 -21.31 58.13
C ALA A 67 -10.14 -21.99 57.03
N LEU A 68 -9.41 -23.05 57.36
CA LEU A 68 -8.62 -23.83 56.40
C LEU A 68 -9.51 -24.66 55.45
N ASP A 69 -10.58 -25.25 55.98
CA ASP A 69 -11.57 -25.98 55.16
C ASP A 69 -12.24 -25.02 54.16
N ALA A 70 -12.64 -23.82 54.61
CA ALA A 70 -13.18 -22.77 53.76
C ALA A 70 -12.17 -22.29 52.70
N ALA A 71 -10.92 -22.00 53.07
CA ALA A 71 -9.87 -21.57 52.16
C ALA A 71 -9.60 -22.61 51.07
N GLY A 72 -9.48 -23.89 51.43
CA GLY A 72 -9.28 -24.94 50.42
C GLY A 72 -10.53 -25.17 49.54
N ALA A 73 -11.74 -24.94 50.04
CA ALA A 73 -12.96 -25.04 49.23
C ALA A 73 -13.00 -23.91 48.19
N GLN A 74 -12.55 -22.72 48.59
CA GLN A 74 -12.38 -21.57 47.70
C GLN A 74 -11.30 -21.82 46.63
N VAL A 75 -10.18 -22.47 46.98
CA VAL A 75 -9.16 -22.89 45.99
C VAL A 75 -9.73 -23.89 44.99
N GLN A 76 -10.44 -24.93 45.45
CA GLN A 76 -11.04 -25.92 44.55
C GLN A 76 -12.06 -25.31 43.60
N GLU A 77 -12.94 -24.43 44.09
CA GLU A 77 -13.90 -23.72 43.22
C GLU A 77 -13.20 -22.77 42.25
N SER A 78 -12.14 -22.07 42.67
CA SER A 78 -11.33 -21.23 41.78
C SER A 78 -10.67 -22.03 40.66
N LEU A 79 -10.06 -23.18 40.99
CA LEU A 79 -9.48 -24.09 40.01
C LEU A 79 -10.54 -24.62 39.04
N ARG A 80 -11.74 -24.95 39.53
CA ARG A 80 -12.85 -25.41 38.68
C ARG A 80 -13.35 -24.33 37.73
N ARG A 81 -13.50 -23.08 38.21
CA ARG A 81 -13.88 -21.92 37.37
C ARG A 81 -12.82 -21.62 36.32
N ARG A 82 -11.54 -21.67 36.70
CA ARG A 82 -10.41 -21.48 35.80
C ARG A 82 -10.37 -22.56 34.73
N ALA A 83 -10.55 -23.84 35.09
CA ALA A 83 -10.62 -24.94 34.12
C ALA A 83 -11.76 -24.73 33.12
N ALA A 84 -12.96 -24.39 33.60
CA ALA A 84 -14.09 -24.07 32.73
C ALA A 84 -13.81 -22.85 31.82
N GLY A 85 -13.18 -21.79 32.36
CA GLY A 85 -12.80 -20.60 31.61
C GLY A 85 -11.73 -20.88 30.54
N LEU A 86 -10.77 -21.77 30.83
CA LEU A 86 -9.76 -22.20 29.87
C LEU A 86 -10.38 -23.00 28.73
N GLU A 87 -11.32 -23.90 29.02
CA GLU A 87 -12.08 -24.61 27.99
C GLU A 87 -12.90 -23.67 27.11
N GLU A 88 -13.58 -22.69 27.72
CA GLU A 88 -14.34 -21.67 26.99
C GLU A 88 -13.45 -20.81 26.11
N ALA A 89 -12.31 -20.33 26.65
CA ALA A 89 -11.35 -19.55 25.90
C ALA A 89 -10.72 -20.37 24.75
N GLN A 90 -10.48 -21.66 24.96
CA GLN A 90 -9.97 -22.55 23.92
C GLN A 90 -11.00 -22.76 22.80
N ARG A 91 -12.28 -22.95 23.13
CA ARG A 91 -13.37 -23.00 22.12
C ARG A 91 -13.45 -21.70 21.35
N ALA A 92 -13.42 -20.55 22.03
CA ALA A 92 -13.43 -19.23 21.40
C ALA A 92 -12.25 -19.03 20.44
N ILE A 93 -11.05 -19.53 20.77
CA ILE A 93 -9.88 -19.47 19.86
C ILE A 93 -10.10 -20.32 18.62
N LEU A 94 -10.66 -21.53 18.76
CA LEU A 94 -10.96 -22.38 17.61
C LEU A 94 -12.01 -21.73 16.70
N ASP A 95 -13.10 -21.24 17.29
CA ASP A 95 -14.18 -20.54 16.56
C ASP A 95 -13.64 -19.29 15.85
N ALA A 96 -12.79 -18.49 16.52
CA ALA A 96 -12.18 -17.30 15.93
C ALA A 96 -11.22 -17.64 14.79
N ARG A 97 -10.47 -18.76 14.88
CA ARG A 97 -9.61 -19.24 13.79
C ARG A 97 -10.40 -19.69 12.59
N ASP A 98 -11.50 -20.41 12.80
CA ASP A 98 -12.38 -20.85 11.72
C ASP A 98 -13.09 -19.65 11.05
N ALA A 99 -13.50 -18.66 11.85
CA ALA A 99 -14.03 -17.40 11.35
C ALA A 99 -12.99 -16.62 10.52
N LEU A 100 -11.74 -16.53 11.00
CA LEU A 100 -10.65 -15.89 10.27
C LEU A 100 -10.37 -16.61 8.94
N ALA A 101 -10.26 -17.94 8.95
CA ALA A 101 -10.05 -18.72 7.73
C ALA A 101 -11.19 -18.51 6.72
N THR A 102 -12.43 -18.44 7.19
CA THR A 102 -13.62 -18.18 6.35
C THR A 102 -13.60 -16.77 5.77
N ALA A 103 -13.25 -15.76 6.58
CA ALA A 103 -13.14 -14.37 6.14
C ALA A 103 -12.03 -14.19 5.10
N GLU A 104 -10.86 -14.80 5.33
CA GLU A 104 -9.74 -14.81 4.38
C GLU A 104 -10.12 -15.51 3.07
N ALA A 105 -10.81 -16.66 3.13
CA ALA A 105 -11.27 -17.37 1.95
C ALA A 105 -12.27 -16.53 1.13
N LYS A 106 -13.17 -15.79 1.81
CA LYS A 106 -14.10 -14.88 1.15
C LYS A 106 -13.37 -13.73 0.46
N ARG A 107 -12.45 -13.05 1.16
CA ARG A 107 -11.60 -11.99 0.59
C ARG A 107 -10.83 -12.51 -0.63
N ASP A 108 -10.22 -13.69 -0.51
CA ASP A 108 -9.46 -14.31 -1.60
C ASP A 108 -10.35 -14.63 -2.82
N ALA A 109 -11.58 -15.08 -2.59
CA ALA A 109 -12.56 -15.31 -3.66
C ALA A 109 -12.95 -14.01 -4.37
N GLU A 110 -13.18 -12.91 -3.64
CA GLU A 110 -13.49 -11.60 -4.26
C GLU A 110 -12.28 -11.04 -5.02
N ALA A 111 -11.06 -11.18 -4.48
CA ALA A 111 -9.84 -10.79 -5.17
C ALA A 111 -9.63 -11.61 -6.46
N ALA A 112 -9.90 -12.92 -6.43
CA ALA A 112 -9.84 -13.78 -7.60
C ALA A 112 -10.88 -13.40 -8.66
N ARG A 113 -12.12 -13.08 -8.26
CA ARG A 113 -13.16 -12.57 -9.17
C ARG A 113 -12.74 -11.27 -9.83
N LEU A 114 -12.21 -10.32 -9.06
CA LEU A 114 -11.72 -9.05 -9.61
C LEU A 114 -10.61 -9.28 -10.64
N ARG A 115 -9.65 -10.17 -10.36
CA ARG A 115 -8.58 -10.53 -11.30
C ARG A 115 -9.12 -11.20 -12.55
N ALA A 116 -10.03 -12.16 -12.43
CA ALA A 116 -10.65 -12.82 -13.58
C ALA A 116 -11.38 -11.82 -14.49
N VAL A 117 -12.08 -10.85 -13.91
CA VAL A 117 -12.74 -9.77 -14.67
C VAL A 117 -11.72 -8.87 -15.36
N GLN A 118 -10.63 -8.49 -14.68
CA GLN A 118 -9.55 -7.68 -15.27
C GLN A 118 -8.83 -8.42 -16.40
N GLU A 119 -8.57 -9.72 -16.24
CA GLU A 119 -7.94 -10.56 -17.25
C GLU A 119 -8.84 -10.75 -18.47
N ALA A 120 -10.14 -10.98 -18.25
CA ALA A 120 -11.13 -11.05 -19.31
C ALA A 120 -11.26 -9.71 -20.06
N GLU A 121 -11.29 -8.58 -19.35
CA GLU A 121 -11.29 -7.24 -19.94
C GLU A 121 -10.03 -7.01 -20.77
N ALA A 122 -8.86 -7.36 -20.24
CA ALA A 122 -7.58 -7.23 -20.94
C ALA A 122 -7.47 -8.15 -22.16
N ALA A 123 -8.03 -9.36 -22.11
CA ALA A 123 -8.09 -10.27 -23.25
C ALA A 123 -9.04 -9.74 -24.33
N ALA A 124 -10.24 -9.30 -23.95
CA ALA A 124 -11.21 -8.71 -24.86
C ALA A 124 -10.67 -7.43 -25.53
N LEU A 125 -9.92 -6.61 -24.80
CA LEU A 125 -9.25 -5.42 -25.36
C LEU A 125 -8.13 -5.81 -26.33
N ARG A 126 -7.34 -6.85 -26.06
CA ARG A 126 -6.32 -7.36 -27.01
C ARG A 126 -6.96 -7.87 -28.30
N ASP A 127 -8.06 -8.60 -28.21
CA ASP A 127 -8.82 -9.06 -29.38
C ASP A 127 -9.44 -7.87 -30.13
N ALA A 128 -9.90 -6.86 -29.40
CA ALA A 128 -10.41 -5.62 -29.99
C ALA A 128 -9.32 -4.82 -30.68
N ASP A 129 -8.07 -4.82 -30.20
CA ASP A 129 -6.96 -4.16 -30.88
C ASP A 129 -6.74 -4.78 -32.28
N VAL A 130 -6.81 -6.12 -32.41
CA VAL A 130 -6.74 -6.81 -33.70
C VAL A 130 -7.90 -6.41 -34.62
N LYS A 131 -9.13 -6.36 -34.10
CA LYS A 131 -10.32 -5.95 -34.87
C LYS A 131 -10.27 -4.47 -35.26
N SER A 132 -9.77 -3.62 -34.37
CA SER A 132 -9.67 -2.17 -34.56
C SER A 132 -8.71 -1.80 -35.70
N ALA A 133 -7.69 -2.63 -35.94
CA ALA A 133 -6.80 -2.48 -37.10
C ALA A 133 -7.55 -2.59 -38.44
N GLN A 134 -8.72 -3.24 -38.46
CA GLN A 134 -9.54 -3.46 -39.66
C GLN A 134 -10.82 -2.60 -39.68
N ASP A 135 -11.12 -1.85 -38.62
CA ASP A 135 -12.35 -1.07 -38.49
C ASP A 135 -12.17 0.37 -39.00
N GLU A 136 -12.85 0.72 -40.09
CA GLU A 136 -12.77 2.06 -40.70
C GLU A 136 -13.25 3.17 -39.75
N GLU A 137 -14.26 2.89 -38.93
CA GLU A 137 -14.80 3.85 -37.97
C GLU A 137 -13.78 4.15 -36.86
N PHE A 138 -13.08 3.13 -36.36
CA PHE A 138 -11.97 3.30 -35.42
C PHE A 138 -10.83 4.12 -36.01
N HIS A 139 -10.42 3.87 -37.27
CA HIS A 139 -9.40 4.68 -37.94
C HIS A 139 -9.80 6.15 -38.08
N ARG A 140 -11.06 6.41 -38.44
CA ARG A 140 -11.59 7.79 -38.52
C ARG A 140 -11.59 8.48 -37.16
N LEU A 141 -12.03 7.79 -36.10
CA LEU A 141 -12.05 8.33 -34.74
C LEU A 141 -10.63 8.53 -34.20
N SER A 142 -9.70 7.62 -34.53
CA SER A 142 -8.28 7.72 -34.21
C SER A 142 -7.65 8.96 -34.84
N ALA A 143 -7.81 9.14 -36.16
CA ALA A 143 -7.31 10.32 -36.87
C ALA A 143 -7.90 11.62 -36.31
N ALA A 144 -9.20 11.66 -36.04
CA ALA A 144 -9.86 12.81 -35.42
C ALA A 144 -9.33 13.11 -34.01
N ALA A 145 -9.06 12.08 -33.20
CA ALA A 145 -8.48 12.24 -31.87
C ALA A 145 -7.04 12.74 -31.93
N GLU A 146 -6.21 12.22 -32.85
CA GLU A 146 -4.85 12.72 -33.06
C GLU A 146 -4.83 14.18 -33.53
N GLU A 147 -5.71 14.56 -34.46
CA GLU A 147 -5.81 15.94 -34.94
C GLU A 147 -6.30 16.90 -33.85
N ALA A 148 -7.29 16.49 -33.05
CA ALA A 148 -7.78 17.26 -31.93
C ALA A 148 -6.70 17.44 -30.85
N GLU A 149 -5.93 16.39 -30.54
CA GLU A 149 -4.82 16.45 -29.59
C GLU A 149 -3.69 17.37 -30.11
N ARG A 150 -3.30 17.26 -31.39
CA ARG A 150 -2.33 18.19 -32.01
C ARG A 150 -2.80 19.64 -31.91
N THR A 151 -4.09 19.88 -32.18
CA THR A 151 -4.69 21.22 -32.09
C THR A 151 -4.70 21.74 -30.66
N ALA A 152 -5.05 20.89 -29.68
CA ALA A 152 -5.01 21.24 -28.26
C ALA A 152 -3.60 21.59 -27.80
N GLN A 153 -2.60 20.76 -28.13
CA GLN A 153 -1.20 21.02 -27.79
C GLN A 153 -0.69 22.33 -28.43
N HIS A 154 -1.03 22.59 -29.69
CA HIS A 154 -0.66 23.85 -30.35
C HIS A 154 -1.35 25.06 -29.70
N ALA A 155 -2.61 24.92 -29.28
CA ALA A 155 -3.34 25.99 -28.58
C ALA A 155 -2.76 26.26 -27.19
N GLU A 156 -2.38 25.22 -26.44
CA GLU A 156 -1.71 25.32 -25.14
C GLU A 156 -0.33 25.98 -25.27
N GLN A 157 0.46 25.58 -26.27
CA GLN A 157 1.76 26.20 -26.55
C GLN A 157 1.61 27.69 -26.89
N LYS A 158 0.61 28.05 -27.72
CA LYS A 158 0.30 29.46 -28.04
C LYS A 158 -0.18 30.24 -26.82
N ALA A 159 -1.01 29.66 -25.97
CA ALA A 159 -1.44 30.28 -24.72
C ALA A 159 -0.26 30.53 -23.77
N GLY A 160 0.61 29.53 -23.61
CA GLY A 160 1.82 29.66 -22.80
C GLY A 160 2.82 30.68 -23.37
N PHE A 161 2.96 30.74 -24.70
CA PHE A 161 3.78 31.77 -25.34
C PHE A 161 3.18 33.17 -25.14
N ALA A 162 1.88 33.34 -25.34
CA ALA A 162 1.21 34.62 -25.13
C ALA A 162 1.29 35.10 -23.68
N GLN A 163 1.24 34.19 -22.72
CA GLN A 163 1.44 34.51 -21.30
C GLN A 163 2.86 35.04 -21.05
N ARG A 164 3.89 34.38 -21.57
CA ARG A 164 5.28 34.85 -21.48
C ARG A 164 5.50 36.18 -22.20
N ASP A 165 4.94 36.33 -23.41
CA ASP A 165 5.02 37.57 -24.18
C ASP A 165 4.35 38.74 -23.45
N PHE A 166 3.21 38.50 -22.77
CA PHE A 166 2.58 39.49 -21.90
C PHE A 166 3.43 39.82 -20.66
N GLU A 167 4.08 38.83 -20.06
CA GLU A 167 4.96 39.05 -18.91
C GLU A 167 6.18 39.91 -19.28
N GLU A 168 6.83 39.59 -20.41
CA GLU A 168 8.00 40.29 -20.92
C GLU A 168 7.65 41.69 -21.46
N LYS A 169 6.68 41.80 -22.37
CA LYS A 169 6.30 43.09 -22.98
C LYS A 169 5.41 43.94 -22.11
N GLY A 170 4.71 43.36 -21.12
CA GLY A 170 3.89 44.09 -20.16
C GLY A 170 4.70 44.67 -18.99
N ARG A 171 5.92 44.16 -18.73
CA ARG A 171 6.78 44.62 -17.63
C ARG A 171 7.18 46.10 -17.73
N PRO A 172 7.58 46.65 -18.89
CA PRO A 172 7.89 48.08 -19.02
C PRO A 172 6.71 48.99 -18.65
N TYR A 173 5.48 48.64 -19.06
CA TYR A 173 4.27 49.41 -18.74
C TYR A 173 3.93 49.38 -17.24
N ARG A 174 4.12 48.22 -16.57
CA ARG A 174 3.92 48.09 -15.13
C ARG A 174 5.03 48.74 -14.29
N ALA A 175 6.23 48.87 -14.86
CA ALA A 175 7.37 49.50 -14.20
C ALA A 175 7.28 51.04 -14.21
N ASP A 176 6.50 51.63 -15.12
CA ASP A 176 6.23 53.07 -15.15
C ASP A 176 5.13 53.46 -14.14
N PRO A 177 5.46 54.23 -13.07
CA PRO A 177 4.48 54.65 -12.07
C PRO A 177 3.38 55.56 -12.61
N LEU A 178 3.68 56.40 -13.61
CA LEU A 178 2.71 57.34 -14.19
C LEU A 178 1.69 56.61 -15.07
N PHE A 179 2.16 55.62 -15.84
CA PHE A 179 1.29 54.77 -16.64
C PHE A 179 0.34 53.94 -15.76
N SER A 180 0.89 53.27 -14.74
CA SER A 180 0.10 52.43 -13.83
C SER A 180 -0.93 53.26 -13.04
N TYR A 181 -0.55 54.45 -12.58
CA TYR A 181 -1.47 55.39 -11.92
C TYR A 181 -2.67 55.77 -12.80
N LEU A 182 -2.45 56.12 -14.08
CA LEU A 182 -3.53 56.50 -14.99
C LEU A 182 -4.36 55.28 -15.44
N TRP A 183 -3.73 54.11 -15.59
CA TRP A 183 -4.38 52.86 -15.93
C TRP A 183 -5.32 52.38 -14.82
N ASP A 184 -4.86 52.36 -13.56
CA ASP A 184 -5.64 51.92 -12.40
C ASP A 184 -6.84 52.84 -12.12
N ARG A 185 -6.68 54.14 -12.38
CA ARG A 185 -7.80 55.11 -12.34
C ARG A 185 -8.79 54.96 -13.50
N GLY A 186 -8.46 54.17 -14.51
CA GLY A 186 -9.29 53.97 -15.70
C GLY A 186 -9.37 55.18 -16.62
N TRP A 187 -8.33 56.02 -16.67
CA TRP A 187 -8.29 57.24 -17.49
C TRP A 187 -8.68 56.96 -18.96
N GLY A 188 -9.53 57.83 -19.51
CA GLY A 188 -10.06 57.70 -20.87
C GLY A 188 -11.11 56.60 -21.07
N THR A 189 -11.62 55.97 -20.00
CA THR A 189 -12.76 55.03 -20.04
C THR A 189 -13.95 55.62 -19.29
N GLY A 190 -15.15 55.07 -19.50
CA GLY A 190 -16.34 55.45 -18.72
C GLY A 190 -16.25 55.16 -17.21
N ARG A 191 -15.21 54.45 -16.76
CA ARG A 191 -14.96 54.13 -15.34
C ARG A 191 -14.19 55.25 -14.62
N TYR A 192 -13.59 56.19 -15.36
CA TYR A 192 -12.84 57.29 -14.75
C TYR A 192 -13.76 58.24 -13.99
N ARG A 193 -13.54 58.36 -12.69
CA ARG A 193 -14.24 59.31 -11.81
C ARG A 193 -13.21 60.16 -11.08
N ALA A 194 -13.13 61.43 -11.44
CA ALA A 194 -12.32 62.41 -10.72
C ALA A 194 -12.90 63.81 -10.81
N PHE A 195 -12.56 64.65 -9.85
CA PHE A 195 -12.92 66.07 -9.84
C PHE A 195 -12.27 66.82 -11.04
N PRO A 196 -12.90 67.90 -11.55
CA PRO A 196 -12.43 68.60 -12.76
C PRO A 196 -10.96 69.04 -12.73
N LEU A 197 -10.42 69.44 -11.57
CA LEU A 197 -9.02 69.83 -11.40
C LEU A 197 -8.06 68.64 -11.56
N VAL A 198 -8.38 67.52 -10.91
CA VAL A 198 -7.60 66.27 -11.03
C VAL A 198 -7.65 65.76 -12.47
N ARG A 199 -8.81 65.88 -13.13
CA ARG A 199 -8.97 65.52 -14.54
C ARG A 199 -8.11 66.37 -15.48
N MET A 200 -7.87 67.64 -15.16
CA MET A 200 -6.98 68.49 -15.95
C MET A 200 -5.51 68.06 -15.79
N ILE A 201 -5.08 67.75 -14.57
CA ILE A 201 -3.72 67.29 -14.27
C ILE A 201 -3.46 65.91 -14.90
N ASP A 202 -4.37 64.96 -14.69
CA ASP A 202 -4.29 63.62 -15.29
C ASP A 202 -4.29 63.69 -16.83
N GLY A 203 -5.02 64.65 -17.42
CA GLY A 203 -5.00 64.91 -18.86
C GLY A 203 -3.69 65.51 -19.38
N TRP A 204 -2.98 66.29 -18.56
CA TRP A 204 -1.64 66.77 -18.89
C TRP A 204 -0.61 65.64 -18.79
N VAL A 205 -0.64 64.85 -17.71
CA VAL A 205 0.21 63.66 -17.54
C VAL A 205 -0.02 62.66 -18.68
N ALA A 206 -1.27 62.43 -19.08
CA ALA A 206 -1.63 61.53 -20.16
C ALA A 206 -1.06 61.95 -21.53
N ARG A 207 -0.91 63.26 -21.79
CA ARG A 207 -0.25 63.75 -23.01
C ARG A 207 1.27 63.63 -22.92
N LEU A 208 1.84 63.84 -21.74
CA LEU A 208 3.28 63.76 -21.50
C LEU A 208 3.83 62.35 -21.75
N ILE A 209 3.11 61.32 -21.32
CA ILE A 209 3.53 59.91 -21.46
C ILE A 209 2.93 59.21 -22.69
N GLU A 210 2.29 59.96 -23.60
CA GLU A 210 1.54 59.39 -24.74
C GLU A 210 0.63 58.22 -24.35
N PHE A 211 -0.17 58.44 -23.30
CA PHE A 211 -0.92 57.40 -22.63
C PHE A 211 -1.94 56.70 -23.53
N GLU A 212 -2.58 57.41 -24.46
CA GLU A 212 -3.67 56.83 -25.27
C GLU A 212 -3.17 55.71 -26.22
N PRO A 213 -2.07 55.89 -26.99
CA PRO A 213 -1.42 54.79 -27.71
C PRO A 213 -0.94 53.65 -26.79
N ALA A 214 -0.24 53.98 -25.69
CA ALA A 214 0.30 52.99 -24.76
C ALA A 214 -0.79 52.14 -24.10
N ARG A 215 -1.92 52.77 -23.73
CA ARG A 215 -3.10 52.13 -23.16
C ARG A 215 -3.70 51.10 -24.11
N ARG A 216 -3.83 51.42 -25.41
CA ARG A 216 -4.39 50.49 -26.41
C ARG A 216 -3.49 49.27 -26.61
N SER A 217 -2.17 49.49 -26.69
CA SER A 217 -1.19 48.41 -26.81
C SER A 217 -1.19 47.51 -25.58
N TYR A 218 -1.24 48.08 -24.37
CA TYR A 218 -1.30 47.31 -23.13
C TYR A 218 -2.64 46.57 -22.94
N ALA A 219 -3.77 47.21 -23.27
CA ALA A 219 -5.08 46.58 -23.23
C ALA A 219 -5.13 45.34 -24.11
N LEU A 220 -4.69 45.47 -25.38
CA LEU A 220 -4.60 44.35 -26.31
C LEU A 220 -3.70 43.23 -25.77
N LEU A 221 -2.51 43.59 -25.25
CA LEU A 221 -1.55 42.63 -24.71
C LEU A 221 -2.12 41.90 -23.47
N SER A 222 -2.95 42.56 -22.66
CA SER A 222 -3.55 41.99 -21.44
C SER A 222 -4.75 41.07 -21.70
N GLU A 223 -5.50 41.29 -22.78
CA GLU A 223 -6.69 40.49 -23.11
C GLU A 223 -6.34 39.19 -23.85
N LEU A 224 -5.26 39.21 -24.65
CA LEU A 224 -4.78 38.09 -25.46
C LEU A 224 -4.55 36.77 -24.67
N PRO A 225 -3.85 36.75 -23.51
CA PRO A 225 -3.59 35.51 -22.77
C PRO A 225 -4.86 34.83 -22.26
N GLY A 226 -5.84 35.61 -21.79
CA GLY A 226 -7.11 35.09 -21.29
C GLY A 226 -7.92 34.40 -22.38
N HIS A 227 -8.04 35.04 -23.55
CA HIS A 227 -8.72 34.46 -24.70
C HIS A 227 -8.04 33.19 -25.22
N LEU A 228 -6.70 33.18 -25.29
CA LEU A 228 -5.94 32.02 -25.75
C LEU A 228 -5.98 30.85 -24.76
N THR A 229 -5.96 31.13 -23.46
CA THR A 229 -6.12 30.10 -22.41
C THR A 229 -7.51 29.48 -22.47
N ALA A 230 -8.56 30.30 -22.59
CA ALA A 230 -9.93 29.80 -22.74
C ALA A 230 -10.10 28.99 -24.04
N HIS A 231 -9.44 29.38 -25.13
CA HIS A 231 -9.42 28.60 -26.37
C HIS A 231 -8.69 27.27 -26.20
N ALA A 232 -7.52 27.25 -25.56
CA ALA A 232 -6.77 26.04 -25.25
C ALA A 232 -7.60 25.04 -24.42
N GLN A 233 -8.29 25.52 -23.38
CA GLN A 233 -9.20 24.69 -22.58
C GLN A 233 -10.34 24.07 -23.42
N ARG A 234 -10.95 24.84 -24.33
CA ARG A 234 -11.97 24.30 -25.25
C ARG A 234 -11.39 23.23 -26.18
N MET A 235 -10.18 23.44 -26.70
CA MET A 235 -9.51 22.46 -27.56
C MET A 235 -9.13 21.19 -26.78
N ARG A 236 -8.66 21.32 -25.53
CA ARG A 236 -8.40 20.19 -24.64
C ARG A 236 -9.66 19.37 -24.37
N ALA A 237 -10.77 20.03 -24.03
CA ALA A 237 -12.05 19.34 -23.81
C ALA A 237 -12.55 18.61 -25.06
N ALA A 238 -12.34 19.19 -26.26
CA ALA A 238 -12.66 18.55 -27.52
C ALA A 238 -11.77 17.34 -27.82
N ALA A 239 -10.45 17.43 -27.54
CA ALA A 239 -9.52 16.30 -27.65
C ALA A 239 -9.91 15.16 -26.70
N ASP A 240 -10.22 15.47 -25.44
CA ASP A 240 -10.66 14.46 -24.47
C ASP A 240 -11.98 13.78 -24.90
N ALA A 241 -12.91 14.53 -25.51
CA ALA A 241 -14.13 13.96 -26.06
C ALA A 241 -13.87 13.04 -27.25
N ALA A 242 -12.95 13.40 -28.15
CA ALA A 242 -12.55 12.57 -29.28
C ALA A 242 -11.86 11.27 -28.83
N VAL A 243 -10.97 11.36 -27.83
CA VAL A 243 -10.33 10.19 -27.21
C VAL A 243 -11.38 9.29 -26.54
N ARG A 244 -12.34 9.86 -25.80
CA ARG A 244 -13.45 9.08 -25.20
C ARG A 244 -14.27 8.35 -26.27
N ALA A 245 -14.56 8.99 -27.40
CA ALA A 245 -15.30 8.34 -28.49
C ALA A 245 -14.51 7.17 -29.11
N MET A 246 -13.22 7.35 -29.35
CA MET A 246 -12.31 6.30 -29.84
C MET A 246 -12.17 5.14 -28.85
N VAL A 247 -11.97 5.42 -27.56
CA VAL A 247 -11.92 4.39 -26.50
C VAL A 247 -13.27 3.67 -26.37
N GLY A 248 -14.38 4.40 -26.48
CA GLY A 248 -15.73 3.85 -26.51
C GLY A 248 -15.95 2.89 -27.68
N ARG A 249 -15.50 3.26 -28.88
CA ARG A 249 -15.52 2.36 -30.05
C ARG A 249 -14.67 1.11 -29.83
N ARG A 250 -13.46 1.26 -29.29
CA ARG A 250 -12.59 0.11 -28.97
C ARG A 250 -13.25 -0.85 -27.98
N ARG A 251 -13.90 -0.32 -26.94
CA ARG A 251 -14.67 -1.12 -25.98
C ARG A 251 -15.90 -1.80 -26.60
N ALA A 252 -16.59 -1.11 -27.51
CA ALA A 252 -17.70 -1.70 -28.25
C ALA A 252 -17.23 -2.88 -29.14
N LEU A 253 -16.08 -2.76 -29.82
CA LEU A 253 -15.46 -3.85 -30.58
C LEU A 253 -15.03 -5.03 -29.70
N ALA A 254 -14.69 -4.76 -28.43
CA ALA A 254 -14.37 -5.76 -27.41
C ALA A 254 -15.62 -6.47 -26.85
N GLY A 255 -16.83 -5.99 -27.15
CA GLY A 255 -18.07 -6.53 -26.57
C GLY A 255 -18.18 -6.30 -25.05
N LEU A 256 -17.47 -5.29 -24.52
CA LEU A 256 -17.43 -4.96 -23.10
C LEU A 256 -18.47 -3.86 -22.79
N PRO A 257 -19.64 -4.17 -22.21
CA PRO A 257 -20.51 -3.14 -21.65
C PRO A 257 -19.86 -2.50 -20.41
N GLU A 258 -20.21 -1.25 -20.10
CA GLU A 258 -19.72 -0.58 -18.90
C GLU A 258 -20.17 -1.31 -17.63
N GLY A 259 -19.22 -1.77 -16.82
CA GLY A 259 -19.43 -2.03 -15.39
C GLY A 259 -19.90 -3.41 -14.95
N ASN A 260 -20.14 -4.38 -15.85
CA ASN A 260 -20.68 -5.67 -15.41
C ASN A 260 -19.59 -6.66 -15.00
N GLY A 261 -19.58 -7.03 -13.71
CA GLY A 261 -18.86 -8.19 -13.18
C GLY A 261 -17.76 -7.89 -12.17
N ARG A 262 -17.32 -6.63 -12.02
CA ARG A 262 -16.36 -6.27 -10.97
C ARG A 262 -17.05 -6.35 -9.60
N PRO A 263 -16.43 -7.00 -8.59
CA PRO A 263 -16.87 -6.83 -7.21
C PRO A 263 -17.00 -5.35 -6.89
N SER A 264 -18.07 -4.97 -6.22
CA SER A 264 -18.24 -3.59 -5.78
C SER A 264 -17.16 -3.24 -4.75
N ALA A 265 -16.77 -1.96 -4.67
CA ALA A 265 -15.85 -1.49 -3.64
C ALA A 265 -16.38 -1.85 -2.23
N ALA A 266 -17.70 -1.78 -2.04
CA ALA A 266 -18.34 -2.18 -0.78
C ALA A 266 -18.17 -3.67 -0.44
N GLU A 267 -18.18 -4.58 -1.44
CA GLU A 267 -17.95 -6.01 -1.20
C GLU A 267 -16.50 -6.32 -0.85
N THR A 268 -15.55 -5.62 -1.48
CA THR A 268 -14.13 -5.75 -1.14
C THR A 268 -13.82 -5.18 0.25
N ASP A 269 -14.36 -4.00 0.56
CA ASP A 269 -14.17 -3.34 1.85
C ASP A 269 -14.80 -4.19 2.97
N ALA A 270 -16.02 -4.70 2.77
CA ALA A 270 -16.67 -5.58 3.74
C ALA A 270 -15.93 -6.91 3.95
N ALA A 271 -15.21 -7.41 2.94
CA ALA A 271 -14.39 -8.61 3.09
C ALA A 271 -13.12 -8.34 3.92
N GLU A 272 -12.48 -7.17 3.74
CA GLU A 272 -11.34 -6.76 4.57
C GLU A 272 -11.78 -6.47 6.02
N ASP A 273 -12.88 -5.75 6.20
CA ASP A 273 -13.45 -5.47 7.53
C ASP A 273 -13.75 -6.77 8.30
N ALA A 274 -14.26 -7.80 7.61
CA ALA A 274 -14.49 -9.11 8.19
C ALA A 274 -13.20 -9.82 8.64
N VAL A 275 -12.11 -9.66 7.89
CA VAL A 275 -10.79 -10.21 8.26
C VAL A 275 -10.25 -9.49 9.50
N GLU A 276 -10.31 -8.16 9.53
CA GLU A 276 -9.84 -7.37 10.68
C GLU A 276 -10.67 -7.65 11.95
N ALA A 277 -11.99 -7.76 11.82
CA ALA A 277 -12.85 -8.15 12.93
C ALA A 277 -12.52 -9.56 13.47
N ALA A 278 -12.28 -10.52 12.57
CA ALA A 278 -11.91 -11.88 12.97
C ALA A 278 -10.53 -11.95 13.64
N ARG A 279 -9.56 -11.15 13.15
CA ARG A 279 -8.24 -11.00 13.79
C ARG A 279 -8.35 -10.43 15.19
N ALA A 280 -9.11 -9.35 15.36
CA ALA A 280 -9.34 -8.75 16.67
C ALA A 280 -9.97 -9.74 17.66
N ALA A 281 -10.98 -10.50 17.22
CA ALA A 281 -11.61 -11.54 18.04
C ALA A 281 -10.63 -12.65 18.43
N LEU A 282 -9.75 -13.07 17.53
CA LEU A 282 -8.71 -14.06 17.83
C LEU A 282 -7.72 -13.52 18.87
N THR A 283 -7.23 -12.30 18.71
CA THR A 283 -6.31 -11.66 19.68
C THR A 283 -6.96 -11.54 21.06
N GLU A 284 -8.23 -11.14 21.13
CA GLU A 284 -8.97 -11.04 22.39
C GLU A 284 -9.11 -12.42 23.08
N ALA A 285 -9.48 -13.46 22.32
CA ALA A 285 -9.60 -14.81 22.84
C ALA A 285 -8.26 -15.37 23.35
N GLU A 286 -7.17 -15.12 22.62
CA GLU A 286 -5.81 -15.50 23.04
C GLU A 286 -5.35 -14.73 24.28
N ALA A 287 -5.68 -13.44 24.41
CA ALA A 287 -5.41 -12.65 25.60
C ALA A 287 -6.18 -13.17 26.83
N LYS A 288 -7.48 -13.49 26.67
CA LYS A 288 -8.31 -14.10 27.73
C LYS A 288 -7.72 -15.43 28.19
N ARG A 289 -7.31 -16.30 27.26
CA ARG A 289 -6.66 -17.58 27.61
C ARG A 289 -5.33 -17.35 28.33
N SER A 290 -4.50 -16.40 27.88
CA SER A 290 -3.21 -16.10 28.50
C SER A 290 -3.37 -15.64 29.95
N ALA A 291 -4.32 -14.74 30.21
CA ALA A 291 -4.61 -14.26 31.57
C ALA A 291 -5.05 -15.41 32.50
N LEU A 292 -5.91 -16.31 32.00
CA LEU A 292 -6.34 -17.50 32.72
C LEU A 292 -5.18 -18.49 32.93
N ALA A 293 -4.30 -18.70 31.95
CA ALA A 293 -3.18 -19.63 32.05
C ALA A 293 -2.13 -19.16 33.08
N SER A 294 -1.81 -17.86 33.12
CA SER A 294 -0.88 -17.29 34.10
C SER A 294 -1.41 -17.36 35.54
N GLY A 295 -2.73 -17.37 35.74
CA GLY A 295 -3.33 -17.28 37.08
C GLY A 295 -3.31 -15.87 37.65
N ASP A 296 -3.19 -14.89 36.76
CA ASP A 296 -3.40 -13.46 37.05
C ASP A 296 -4.89 -13.10 37.08
N ASP A 297 -5.78 -14.08 36.86
CA ASP A 297 -7.21 -13.88 37.04
C ASP A 297 -7.55 -13.59 38.51
N ALA A 298 -8.50 -12.68 38.71
CA ALA A 298 -8.84 -12.17 40.02
C ALA A 298 -9.26 -13.28 41.00
N ALA A 299 -9.94 -14.33 40.52
CA ALA A 299 -10.43 -15.43 41.35
C ALA A 299 -9.26 -16.31 41.86
N SER A 300 -8.30 -16.66 41.00
CA SER A 300 -7.10 -17.41 41.39
C SER A 300 -6.26 -16.63 42.40
N GLN A 301 -6.07 -15.33 42.19
CA GLN A 301 -5.32 -14.46 43.11
C GLN A 301 -6.02 -14.31 44.46
N GLU A 302 -7.36 -14.30 44.49
CA GLU A 302 -8.14 -14.25 45.72
C GLU A 302 -8.05 -15.58 46.50
N ALA A 303 -8.14 -16.71 45.81
CA ALA A 303 -8.01 -18.03 46.42
C ALA A 303 -6.60 -18.29 46.98
N ILE A 304 -5.54 -17.88 46.26
CA ILE A 304 -4.16 -17.94 46.74
C ILE A 304 -4.00 -17.10 47.99
N ARG A 305 -4.50 -15.85 48.01
CA ARG A 305 -4.42 -14.98 49.18
C ARG A 305 -5.19 -15.52 50.38
N ALA A 306 -6.36 -16.14 50.16
CA ALA A 306 -7.11 -16.81 51.23
C ALA A 306 -6.32 -17.98 51.83
N LEU A 307 -5.66 -18.77 50.98
CA LEU A 307 -4.79 -19.87 51.42
C LEU A 307 -3.54 -19.35 52.14
N GLU A 308 -2.87 -18.33 51.61
CA GLU A 308 -1.72 -17.66 52.24
C GLU A 308 -2.09 -16.99 53.56
N THR A 309 -3.32 -16.49 53.72
CA THR A 309 -3.79 -15.95 55.00
C THR A 309 -4.04 -17.06 56.00
N ALA A 310 -4.63 -18.17 55.57
CA ALA A 310 -4.87 -19.34 56.41
C ALA A 310 -3.56 -20.05 56.82
N ILE A 311 -2.57 -20.11 55.91
CA ILE A 311 -1.23 -20.65 56.17
C ILE A 311 -0.35 -19.63 56.90
N GLY A 312 -0.41 -18.35 56.57
CA GLY A 312 0.41 -17.27 57.14
C GLY A 312 0.20 -17.08 58.64
N ALA A 313 -0.91 -17.57 59.18
CA ALA A 313 -1.11 -17.73 60.62
C ALA A 313 -0.11 -18.71 61.28
N ARG A 314 0.52 -19.63 60.52
CA ARG A 314 1.64 -20.53 60.93
C ARG A 314 2.55 -20.87 59.74
N SER A 315 3.74 -20.27 59.67
CA SER A 315 4.68 -20.52 58.56
C SER A 315 5.05 -22.01 58.39
N LEU A 316 5.36 -22.45 57.17
CA LEU A 316 5.79 -23.83 56.87
C LEU A 316 7.01 -24.27 57.71
N ARG A 317 7.87 -23.31 58.06
CA ARG A 317 9.00 -23.50 58.97
C ARG A 317 8.54 -23.73 60.41
N THR A 318 7.54 -22.98 60.88
CA THR A 318 6.90 -23.17 62.19
C THR A 318 6.19 -24.52 62.26
N LEU A 319 5.48 -24.92 61.20
CA LEU A 319 4.89 -26.26 61.08
C LEU A 319 5.94 -27.37 61.16
N ARG A 320 7.14 -27.14 60.61
CA ARG A 320 8.27 -28.08 60.67
C ARG A 320 8.92 -28.14 62.06
N GLU A 321 9.10 -27.00 62.72
CA GLU A 321 9.58 -26.91 64.09
C GLU A 321 8.55 -27.48 65.10
N ASP A 322 7.26 -27.41 64.78
CA ASP A 322 6.16 -28.06 65.53
C ASP A 322 6.11 -29.58 65.26
N ALA A 323 6.28 -30.01 64.00
CA ALA A 323 6.41 -31.42 63.59
C ALA A 323 7.57 -32.12 64.30
N ALA A 324 8.76 -31.51 64.28
CA ALA A 324 9.93 -32.02 64.97
C ALA A 324 9.78 -32.09 66.50
N ARG A 325 8.82 -31.35 67.09
CA ARG A 325 8.51 -31.38 68.53
C ARG A 325 7.50 -32.46 68.91
N THR A 326 6.98 -33.24 67.96
CA THR A 326 5.87 -34.18 68.20
C THR A 326 6.23 -35.59 67.74
N PRO A 327 5.89 -36.67 68.49
CA PRO A 327 6.44 -38.01 68.22
C PRO A 327 5.76 -38.81 67.10
N THR A 328 4.75 -38.26 66.43
CA THR A 328 3.87 -39.03 65.52
C THR A 328 4.44 -39.10 64.09
N ARG A 329 4.73 -40.33 63.65
CA ARG A 329 5.29 -40.67 62.32
C ARG A 329 4.47 -40.15 61.13
N ASP A 330 3.17 -39.94 61.31
CA ASP A 330 2.26 -39.45 60.26
C ASP A 330 2.48 -37.96 59.94
N ASP A 331 2.92 -37.18 60.93
CA ASP A 331 3.14 -35.74 60.79
C ASP A 331 4.39 -35.45 59.94
N ASP A 332 5.49 -36.17 60.22
CA ASP A 332 6.71 -36.15 59.41
C ASP A 332 6.44 -36.58 57.96
N ALA A 333 5.55 -37.55 57.75
CA ALA A 333 5.19 -38.01 56.42
C ALA A 333 4.42 -36.94 55.62
N ILE A 334 3.53 -36.18 56.27
CA ILE A 334 2.78 -35.09 55.61
C ILE A 334 3.72 -33.92 55.27
N VAL A 335 4.64 -33.56 56.18
CA VAL A 335 5.65 -32.52 55.91
C VAL A 335 6.57 -32.92 54.75
N ALA A 336 7.03 -34.17 54.72
CA ALA A 336 7.83 -34.67 53.60
C ALA A 336 7.07 -34.60 52.26
N ARG A 337 5.76 -34.90 52.26
CA ARG A 337 4.91 -34.74 51.06
C ARG A 337 4.81 -33.28 50.62
N LEU A 338 4.66 -32.34 51.56
CA LEU A 338 4.62 -30.90 51.24
C LEU A 338 5.92 -30.41 50.62
N GLU A 339 7.08 -30.89 51.08
CA GLU A 339 8.37 -30.53 50.49
C GLU A 339 8.55 -31.08 49.07
N ILE A 340 8.13 -32.33 48.85
CA ILE A 340 8.15 -32.94 47.51
C ILE A 340 7.25 -32.14 46.57
N ALA A 341 6.03 -31.81 47.01
CA ALA A 341 5.09 -31.04 46.22
C ALA A 341 5.61 -29.62 45.93
N ALA A 342 6.18 -28.93 46.92
CA ALA A 342 6.77 -27.60 46.72
C ALA A 342 7.97 -27.61 45.76
N ALA A 343 8.82 -28.62 45.85
CA ALA A 343 9.93 -28.80 44.92
C ALA A 343 9.46 -29.13 43.50
N GLU A 344 8.41 -29.95 43.35
CA GLU A 344 7.80 -30.24 42.04
C GLU A 344 7.13 -28.99 41.45
N ARG A 345 6.39 -28.22 42.26
CA ARG A 345 5.78 -26.96 41.83
C ARG A 345 6.82 -25.98 41.31
N ALA A 346 7.92 -25.77 42.02
CA ALA A 346 9.00 -24.89 41.57
C ALA A 346 9.62 -25.33 40.23
N ARG A 347 9.78 -26.66 40.03
CA ARG A 347 10.25 -27.20 38.75
C ARG A 347 9.24 -26.97 37.62
N LEU A 348 7.96 -27.17 37.89
CA LEU A 348 6.89 -26.95 36.92
C LEU A 348 6.73 -25.47 36.59
N GLU A 349 6.90 -24.55 37.54
CA GLU A 349 6.88 -23.10 37.30
C GLU A 349 8.00 -22.66 36.36
N ASN A 350 9.23 -23.19 36.54
CA ASN A 350 10.33 -22.93 35.60
C ASN A 350 10.06 -23.51 34.21
N ALA A 351 9.60 -24.78 34.13
CA ALA A 351 9.26 -25.41 32.85
C ALA A 351 8.11 -24.69 32.14
N LEU A 352 7.13 -24.18 32.88
CA LEU A 352 6.03 -23.39 32.35
C LEU A 352 6.52 -22.07 31.77
N ALA A 353 7.44 -21.37 32.44
CA ALA A 353 8.04 -20.14 31.92
C ALA A 353 8.79 -20.38 30.61
N ASP A 354 9.58 -21.45 30.53
CA ASP A 354 10.28 -21.85 29.30
C ASP A 354 9.30 -22.21 28.17
N ALA A 355 8.26 -22.98 28.48
CA ALA A 355 7.22 -23.35 27.51
C ALA A 355 6.42 -22.13 27.03
N GLN A 356 6.12 -21.18 27.91
CA GLN A 356 5.46 -19.91 27.57
C GLN A 356 6.33 -19.09 26.61
N ALA A 357 7.62 -18.96 26.88
CA ALA A 357 8.55 -18.27 25.97
C ALA A 357 8.62 -18.94 24.58
N GLN A 358 8.61 -20.28 24.54
CA GLN A 358 8.57 -21.03 23.27
C GLN A 358 7.25 -20.82 22.52
N ALA A 359 6.11 -20.84 23.23
CA ALA A 359 4.79 -20.62 22.65
C ALA A 359 4.64 -19.19 22.11
N GLU A 360 5.14 -18.17 22.83
CA GLU A 360 5.20 -16.79 22.34
C GLU A 360 6.07 -16.66 21.09
N GLY A 361 7.24 -17.29 21.08
CA GLY A 361 8.11 -17.32 19.90
C GLY A 361 7.44 -18.00 18.70
N ALA A 362 6.69 -19.07 18.92
CA ALA A 362 5.94 -19.75 17.87
C ALA A 362 4.77 -18.90 17.33
N ARG A 363 4.04 -18.19 18.20
CA ARG A 363 2.97 -17.25 17.79
C ARG A 363 3.50 -16.09 16.97
N ARG A 364 4.60 -15.43 17.42
CA ARG A 364 5.22 -14.34 16.66
C ARG A 364 5.63 -14.77 15.25
N ARG A 365 6.23 -15.96 15.11
CA ARG A 365 6.57 -16.52 13.79
C ARG A 365 5.35 -16.74 12.89
N LEU A 366 4.23 -17.17 13.47
CA LEU A 366 2.98 -17.34 12.73
C LEU A 366 2.42 -15.99 12.26
N GLU A 367 2.40 -14.97 13.13
CA GLU A 367 1.99 -13.60 12.81
C GLU A 367 2.86 -12.96 11.73
N ASP A 368 4.19 -13.16 11.81
CA ASP A 368 5.15 -12.70 10.80
C ASP A 368 4.87 -13.34 9.44
N LEU A 369 4.57 -14.64 9.39
CA LEU A 369 4.22 -15.33 8.15
C LEU A 369 2.86 -14.89 7.59
N GLN A 370 1.86 -14.65 8.44
CA GLN A 370 0.57 -14.11 8.02
C GLN A 370 0.72 -12.70 7.44
N SER A 371 1.52 -11.86 8.09
CA SER A 371 1.85 -10.51 7.63
C SER A 371 2.61 -10.53 6.31
N LEU A 372 3.60 -11.43 6.18
CA LEU A 372 4.35 -11.62 4.95
C LEU A 372 3.44 -12.07 3.80
N ARG A 373 2.57 -13.05 4.05
CA ARG A 373 1.59 -13.54 3.05
C ARG A 373 0.65 -12.42 2.60
N HIS A 374 0.18 -11.60 3.53
CA HIS A 374 -0.64 -10.44 3.22
C HIS A 374 0.11 -9.45 2.31
N ASP A 375 1.36 -9.11 2.64
CA ASP A 375 2.18 -8.23 1.81
C ASP A 375 2.47 -8.79 0.42
N MET A 376 2.80 -10.08 0.33
CA MET A 376 3.05 -10.74 -0.94
C MET A 376 1.84 -10.63 -1.86
N ARG A 377 0.63 -10.77 -1.32
CA ARG A 377 -0.60 -10.59 -2.09
C ARG A 377 -0.89 -9.12 -2.41
N GLY A 378 -0.69 -8.21 -1.45
CA GLY A 378 -0.86 -6.77 -1.67
C GLY A 378 0.07 -6.21 -2.75
N ARG A 379 1.29 -6.74 -2.84
CA ARG A 379 2.27 -6.41 -3.89
C ARG A 379 2.09 -7.19 -5.19
N GLY A 380 1.13 -8.11 -5.23
CA GLY A 380 0.82 -8.92 -6.41
C GLY A 380 1.95 -9.89 -6.79
N VAL A 381 2.67 -10.44 -5.81
CA VAL A 381 3.76 -11.42 -6.04
C VAL A 381 3.26 -12.67 -6.77
N ASP A 382 1.97 -12.95 -6.74
CA ASP A 382 1.33 -14.04 -7.47
C ASP A 382 1.11 -13.76 -8.97
N ARG A 383 1.30 -12.51 -9.42
CA ARG A 383 1.16 -12.13 -10.83
C ARG A 383 2.38 -12.57 -11.66
N SER A 384 2.17 -12.72 -12.97
CA SER A 384 3.16 -13.26 -13.92
C SER A 384 4.42 -12.38 -14.12
N ASP A 385 4.45 -11.19 -13.54
CA ASP A 385 5.58 -10.25 -13.56
C ASP A 385 6.62 -10.50 -12.46
N TRP A 386 6.32 -11.38 -11.50
CA TRP A 386 7.24 -11.80 -10.44
C TRP A 386 7.95 -13.11 -10.80
N GLY A 387 9.23 -12.99 -11.20
CA GLY A 387 10.11 -14.13 -11.50
C GLY A 387 11.39 -14.09 -10.67
N PHE A 388 11.73 -15.22 -10.05
CA PHE A 388 12.93 -15.37 -9.22
C PHE A 388 13.95 -16.33 -9.84
N ALA A 389 15.24 -16.01 -9.63
CA ALA A 389 16.35 -16.84 -10.07
C ALA A 389 16.31 -18.25 -9.44
N SER A 390 15.99 -18.32 -8.14
CA SER A 390 15.97 -19.55 -7.35
C SER A 390 14.95 -19.46 -6.21
N GLY A 391 14.08 -20.46 -6.07
CA GLY A 391 13.15 -20.56 -4.92
C GLY A 391 13.89 -20.84 -3.60
N ALA A 392 14.99 -21.58 -3.64
CA ALA A 392 15.80 -21.87 -2.45
C ALA A 392 16.38 -20.60 -1.80
N LEU A 393 16.65 -19.55 -2.59
CA LEU A 393 17.08 -18.26 -2.06
C LEU A 393 15.92 -17.56 -1.32
N VAL A 394 14.71 -17.63 -1.86
CA VAL A 394 13.53 -17.04 -1.23
C VAL A 394 13.17 -17.79 0.06
N GLY A 395 13.23 -19.13 0.05
CA GLY A 395 13.10 -19.93 1.27
C GLY A 395 14.16 -19.59 2.33
N ALA A 396 15.40 -19.30 1.92
CA ALA A 396 16.44 -18.84 2.84
C ALA A 396 16.12 -17.46 3.44
N LEU A 397 15.60 -16.51 2.65
CA LEU A 397 15.18 -15.19 3.11
C LEU A 397 13.99 -15.27 4.07
N VAL A 398 12.99 -16.12 3.78
CA VAL A 398 11.87 -16.40 4.69
C VAL A 398 12.42 -17.01 6.00
N GLY A 399 13.37 -17.93 5.91
CA GLY A 399 14.04 -18.49 7.08
C GLY A 399 14.82 -17.46 7.91
N GLU A 400 15.48 -16.48 7.28
CA GLU A 400 16.18 -15.39 7.96
C GLU A 400 15.21 -14.43 8.65
N LEU A 401 14.09 -14.10 8.00
CA LEU A 401 12.99 -13.32 8.58
C LEU A 401 12.44 -14.01 9.83
N LEU A 402 12.12 -15.31 9.73
CA LEU A 402 11.57 -16.10 10.84
C LEU A 402 12.54 -16.30 12.01
N ARG A 403 13.85 -16.22 11.73
CA ARG A 403 14.90 -16.23 12.77
C ARG A 403 15.16 -14.85 13.37
N GLY A 404 14.52 -13.79 12.87
CA GLY A 404 14.74 -12.41 13.28
C GLY A 404 16.07 -11.82 12.79
N ALA A 405 16.78 -12.52 11.88
CA ALA A 405 18.04 -12.04 11.29
C ALA A 405 17.80 -11.01 10.18
N LEU A 406 16.58 -10.92 9.68
CA LEU A 406 16.15 -10.00 8.63
C LEU A 406 14.86 -9.32 9.07
N SER A 407 14.77 -7.99 8.93
CA SER A 407 13.50 -7.28 9.13
C SER A 407 12.58 -7.47 7.92
N ARG A 408 11.28 -7.21 8.10
CA ARG A 408 10.29 -7.24 7.00
C ARG A 408 10.69 -6.30 5.85
N ASP A 409 11.17 -5.11 6.17
CA ASP A 409 11.69 -4.18 5.17
C ASP A 409 12.94 -4.72 4.47
N GLY A 410 13.88 -5.29 5.24
CA GLY A 410 15.09 -5.91 4.71
C GLY A 410 14.80 -7.12 3.82
N PHE A 411 13.77 -7.90 4.15
CA PHE A 411 13.26 -8.99 3.33
C PHE A 411 12.77 -8.45 1.98
N TRP A 412 11.94 -7.41 2.00
CA TRP A 412 11.39 -6.82 0.79
C TRP A 412 12.45 -6.18 -0.10
N ASP A 413 13.41 -5.50 0.50
CA ASP A 413 14.57 -4.93 -0.16
C ASP A 413 15.37 -5.99 -0.92
N ARG A 414 15.56 -7.15 -0.31
CA ARG A 414 16.31 -8.27 -0.92
C ARG A 414 15.48 -8.97 -1.98
N MET A 415 14.19 -9.15 -1.74
CA MET A 415 13.24 -9.67 -2.73
C MET A 415 13.18 -8.80 -3.98
N GLU A 416 13.18 -7.47 -3.85
CA GLU A 416 13.15 -6.55 -4.99
C GLU A 416 14.49 -6.54 -5.76
N ARG A 417 15.62 -6.69 -5.06
CA ARG A 417 16.95 -6.83 -5.71
C ARG A 417 17.08 -8.12 -6.51
N GLU A 418 16.48 -9.20 -6.02
CA GLU A 418 16.48 -10.52 -6.67
C GLU A 418 15.36 -10.66 -7.71
N ARG A 419 14.41 -9.70 -7.74
CA ARG A 419 13.37 -9.61 -8.75
C ARG A 419 14.04 -9.36 -10.10
N ARG A 420 13.93 -10.33 -11.00
CA ARG A 420 14.21 -10.08 -12.42
C ARG A 420 12.91 -9.63 -13.04
N SER A 421 12.87 -8.37 -13.52
CA SER A 421 11.75 -7.93 -14.35
C SER A 421 11.62 -8.92 -15.50
N GLY A 422 10.46 -9.56 -15.62
CA GLY A 422 10.12 -10.27 -16.85
C GLY A 422 10.34 -9.31 -18.01
N GLY A 423 11.36 -9.57 -18.83
CA GLY A 423 11.73 -8.68 -19.91
C GLY A 423 10.62 -8.62 -20.94
N MET A 424 9.90 -7.49 -20.96
CA MET A 424 9.36 -6.89 -22.18
C MET A 424 9.23 -5.37 -21.97
N GLY A 425 10.05 -4.60 -22.68
CA GLY A 425 9.85 -3.17 -22.94
C GLY A 425 10.44 -2.23 -21.89
N GLY A 426 11.49 -1.50 -22.28
CA GLY A 426 12.06 -0.41 -21.50
C GLY A 426 11.03 0.67 -21.15
N THR A 427 11.36 1.39 -20.08
CA THR A 427 10.65 2.53 -19.52
C THR A 427 10.35 3.61 -20.54
N ALA A 428 9.13 3.58 -21.08
CA ALA A 428 8.38 4.75 -21.49
C ALA A 428 6.94 4.43 -21.13
N THR A 429 6.34 5.18 -20.20
CA THR A 429 4.90 5.12 -19.97
C THR A 429 4.22 5.30 -21.32
N PRO A 430 3.53 4.30 -21.86
CA PRO A 430 2.89 4.45 -23.16
C PRO A 430 1.74 5.44 -22.95
N GLY A 431 1.72 6.51 -23.74
CA GLY A 431 0.46 7.18 -24.01
C GLY A 431 -0.54 6.15 -24.58
N PRO A 432 -1.83 6.49 -24.68
CA PRO A 432 -2.91 5.58 -25.12
C PRO A 432 -2.72 4.95 -26.52
N TRP A 433 -1.61 5.23 -27.20
CA TRP A 433 -1.26 4.82 -28.55
C TRP A 433 0.04 4.00 -28.66
N GLY A 434 0.64 3.53 -27.56
CA GLY A 434 1.77 2.59 -27.62
C GLY A 434 3.05 3.10 -28.29
N LYS A 435 3.16 4.42 -28.56
CA LYS A 435 4.35 5.06 -29.11
C LYS A 435 5.08 5.86 -28.03
N PRO A 436 6.43 5.83 -27.96
CA PRO A 436 7.17 6.69 -27.05
C PRO A 436 6.90 8.15 -27.42
N LEU A 437 6.33 8.89 -26.48
CA LEU A 437 6.18 10.33 -26.55
C LEU A 437 7.58 10.98 -26.49
N PRO A 438 7.91 11.97 -27.32
CA PRO A 438 9.12 12.76 -27.12
C PRO A 438 9.00 13.50 -25.79
N GLY A 439 9.80 13.06 -24.81
CA GLY A 439 9.99 13.76 -23.54
C GLY A 439 10.69 15.13 -23.73
N PRO A 440 10.79 15.93 -22.66
CA PRO A 440 10.85 17.40 -22.69
C PRO A 440 12.16 18.03 -23.19
N TRP A 441 13.03 17.28 -23.88
CA TRP A 441 14.28 17.77 -24.46
C TRP A 441 14.52 17.25 -25.88
N GLY A 442 13.46 16.85 -26.59
CA GLY A 442 13.50 16.57 -28.02
C GLY A 442 13.59 17.87 -28.83
N LYS A 443 14.66 18.02 -29.60
CA LYS A 443 14.93 19.17 -30.49
C LYS A 443 13.66 19.63 -31.22
N PRO A 444 13.35 20.95 -31.26
CA PRO A 444 12.21 21.44 -32.02
C PRO A 444 12.41 21.10 -33.50
N MET A 445 11.42 20.45 -34.11
CA MET A 445 11.33 20.46 -35.57
C MET A 445 11.07 21.90 -36.00
N PRO A 446 11.71 22.40 -37.06
CA PRO A 446 11.59 23.78 -37.48
C PRO A 446 10.21 23.99 -38.11
N GLY A 447 9.25 24.44 -37.31
CA GLY A 447 8.03 25.08 -37.81
C GLY A 447 8.33 26.55 -38.17
N PRO A 448 7.51 27.20 -39.01
CA PRO A 448 7.83 28.48 -39.67
C PRO A 448 7.93 29.70 -38.74
N TRP A 449 8.04 29.48 -37.43
CA TRP A 449 8.12 30.49 -36.38
C TRP A 449 9.36 30.31 -35.49
N SER A 450 10.38 29.59 -35.97
CA SER A 450 11.73 29.64 -35.40
C SER A 450 12.62 30.50 -36.31
N GLY A 451 12.49 31.82 -36.16
CA GLY A 451 13.33 32.82 -36.80
C GLY A 451 13.76 33.83 -35.74
N ASP A 452 15.07 33.87 -35.51
CA ASP A 452 15.76 34.80 -34.64
C ASP A 452 15.46 36.27 -35.03
N SER A 453 15.27 37.09 -34.00
CA SER A 453 15.44 38.56 -33.95
C SER A 453 15.30 39.41 -35.24
N GLY A 454 14.25 40.24 -35.28
CA GLY A 454 14.19 41.42 -36.16
C GLY A 454 12.76 41.88 -36.41
N GLY A 455 12.38 43.03 -35.86
CA GLY A 455 11.01 43.53 -35.90
C GLY A 455 10.43 43.76 -37.31
N VAL A 456 9.10 43.75 -37.38
CA VAL A 456 8.22 44.66 -38.13
C VAL A 456 6.79 44.17 -37.85
N TRP A 457 6.14 44.80 -36.87
CA TRP A 457 4.70 45.04 -36.93
C TRP A 457 4.58 46.53 -37.22
N GLY A 458 4.53 46.87 -38.50
CA GLY A 458 4.33 48.21 -39.01
C GLY A 458 3.39 48.14 -40.21
N ASP A 459 2.35 48.95 -40.15
CA ASP A 459 1.35 49.21 -41.19
C ASP A 459 0.27 48.15 -41.48
N ALA A 460 -0.82 48.28 -40.73
CA ALA A 460 -2.17 48.06 -41.27
C ALA A 460 -3.06 49.23 -40.87
N GLY A 461 -2.85 50.39 -41.51
CA GLY A 461 -3.78 51.49 -41.56
C GLY A 461 -4.65 51.43 -42.81
N GLY A 462 -5.95 51.14 -42.63
CA GLY A 462 -7.04 51.69 -43.42
C GLY A 462 -7.31 51.11 -44.83
N SER A 463 -8.43 50.40 -44.97
CA SER A 463 -9.60 50.88 -45.74
C SER A 463 -10.50 49.71 -46.12
N SER A 464 -11.79 49.91 -45.85
CA SER A 464 -12.95 49.28 -46.46
C SER A 464 -12.80 49.00 -47.96
N ASP A 465 -13.27 47.85 -48.42
CA ASP A 465 -14.44 47.83 -49.31
C ASP A 465 -15.04 46.43 -49.52
N TRP A 466 -16.38 46.45 -49.55
CA TRP A 466 -17.27 45.34 -49.84
C TRP A 466 -17.51 45.21 -51.35
N GLY A 467 -17.68 43.97 -51.83
CA GLY A 467 -18.15 43.66 -53.19
C GLY A 467 -17.02 43.56 -54.21
N GLY A 468 -17.05 42.71 -55.23
CA GLY A 468 -18.07 41.86 -55.79
C GLY A 468 -17.68 41.60 -57.25
N LYS A 469 -17.86 40.36 -57.71
CA LYS A 469 -17.96 39.91 -59.11
C LYS A 469 -16.69 39.80 -59.99
N ARG A 470 -16.50 38.54 -60.39
CA ARG A 470 -16.46 38.00 -61.77
C ARG A 470 -15.33 38.42 -62.73
N ALA A 471 -14.64 37.36 -63.19
CA ALA A 471 -14.58 36.86 -64.57
C ALA A 471 -13.24 36.94 -65.31
N GLY A 472 -12.87 35.77 -65.85
CA GLY A 472 -12.07 35.58 -67.06
C GLY A 472 -10.56 35.51 -66.82
N ARG A 473 -9.76 34.73 -67.55
CA ARG A 473 -9.99 33.84 -68.69
C ARG A 473 -8.62 33.26 -69.06
N GLY A 474 -8.56 31.94 -69.31
CA GLY A 474 -7.59 31.28 -70.20
C GLY A 474 -6.14 31.18 -69.68
N GLY A 475 -5.36 30.16 -69.99
CA GLY A 475 -5.58 29.00 -70.85
C GLY A 475 -4.25 28.28 -71.04
N SER A 476 -4.33 26.95 -71.11
CA SER A 476 -3.56 26.01 -71.95
C SER A 476 -2.01 26.00 -71.94
N LYS A 477 -1.51 24.77 -71.73
CA LYS A 477 -0.55 24.01 -72.57
C LYS A 477 0.90 24.50 -72.57
N ASP A 478 1.95 23.70 -72.71
CA ASP A 478 2.17 22.26 -72.95
C ASP A 478 3.71 22.06 -72.82
N ASP A 479 4.12 20.82 -72.54
CA ASP A 479 5.31 20.11 -73.05
C ASP A 479 6.77 20.39 -72.64
N GLY A 480 7.44 19.27 -72.33
CA GLY A 480 8.85 18.95 -72.66
C GLY A 480 9.86 19.18 -71.53
N GLY A 481 10.68 18.24 -71.06
CA GLY A 481 11.15 16.97 -71.62
C GLY A 481 12.68 16.99 -71.81
N TRP A 482 13.43 16.28 -70.96
CA TRP A 482 14.75 15.64 -71.20
C TRP A 482 15.28 15.09 -69.84
N SER A 483 15.45 13.80 -69.58
CA SER A 483 16.25 12.70 -70.18
C SER A 483 17.68 12.57 -69.66
N GLY A 484 18.05 11.32 -69.31
CA GLY A 484 19.42 10.81 -69.14
C GLY A 484 19.83 10.75 -67.67
N GLY A 485 20.31 9.64 -67.09
CA GLY A 485 20.77 8.32 -67.53
C GLY A 485 21.42 7.72 -66.26
N SER A 486 20.94 6.58 -65.79
CA SER A 486 21.53 5.24 -66.00
C SER A 486 22.66 4.86 -65.02
N ASP A 487 22.41 3.73 -64.36
CA ASP A 487 23.34 2.65 -63.99
C ASP A 487 23.96 2.50 -62.59
N ALA A 488 23.99 1.21 -62.22
CA ALA A 488 24.75 0.48 -61.19
C ALA A 488 24.26 0.62 -59.74
N GLY A 489 23.77 -0.41 -59.03
CA GLY A 489 23.94 -1.86 -59.18
C GLY A 489 25.05 -2.38 -58.26
N GLY A 490 24.70 -3.22 -57.28
CA GLY A 490 25.65 -4.09 -56.58
C GLY A 490 25.62 -3.98 -55.05
N GLY A 491 25.05 -5.00 -54.39
CA GLY A 491 25.12 -5.18 -52.94
C GLY A 491 26.39 -5.90 -52.49
N PHE A 492 26.65 -5.91 -51.18
CA PHE A 492 27.52 -6.90 -50.54
C PHE A 492 27.06 -7.22 -49.11
N ARG A 493 27.21 -8.50 -48.78
CA ARG A 493 26.95 -9.17 -47.50
C ARG A 493 28.29 -9.40 -46.75
N THR A 494 28.18 -9.42 -45.42
CA THR A 494 28.86 -10.30 -44.42
C THR A 494 30.39 -10.30 -44.25
N GLY A 495 30.81 -10.23 -42.97
CA GLY A 495 31.70 -11.25 -42.37
C GLY A 495 32.95 -10.80 -41.60
N GLY A 496 33.09 -11.29 -40.35
CA GLY A 496 34.33 -11.67 -39.63
C GLY A 496 35.25 -10.54 -39.14
N SER A 497 35.47 -10.30 -37.85
CA SER A 497 36.13 -11.09 -36.77
C SER A 497 37.67 -11.01 -36.74
N ASP A 498 38.17 -10.81 -35.51
CA ASP A 498 39.52 -10.98 -34.95
C ASP A 498 40.63 -9.96 -35.24
N SER A 499 41.07 -9.27 -34.19
CA SER A 499 42.28 -9.66 -33.44
C SER A 499 42.72 -8.56 -32.48
N GLY A 500 42.88 -8.93 -31.20
CA GLY A 500 43.45 -8.06 -30.17
C GLY A 500 44.10 -8.91 -29.09
N GLY A 501 45.40 -9.23 -29.28
CA GLY A 501 46.28 -9.61 -28.18
C GLY A 501 46.35 -8.47 -27.17
N GLY A 502 46.56 -8.68 -25.88
CA GLY A 502 47.26 -9.74 -25.18
C GLY A 502 48.20 -9.01 -24.21
N PHE A 503 48.18 -9.34 -22.92
CA PHE A 503 49.36 -9.31 -22.04
C PHE A 503 49.05 -10.05 -20.73
N ARG A 504 49.89 -11.05 -20.45
CA ARG A 504 50.05 -11.72 -19.16
C ARG A 504 51.19 -11.04 -18.42
N THR A 505 51.05 -10.90 -17.11
CA THR A 505 52.03 -11.24 -16.04
C THR A 505 51.17 -11.39 -14.77
N GLY A 506 51.10 -12.53 -14.08
CA GLY A 506 52.17 -13.20 -13.32
C GLY A 506 52.26 -12.54 -11.94
N GLY A 507 52.10 -13.19 -10.79
CA GLY A 507 51.86 -14.57 -10.41
C GLY A 507 51.79 -14.66 -8.87
N SER A 508 51.53 -15.87 -8.36
CA SER A 508 51.90 -16.44 -7.03
C SER A 508 51.75 -15.55 -5.78
N VAL A 509 51.09 -16.00 -4.71
CA VAL A 509 51.29 -17.27 -3.98
C VAL A 509 49.97 -17.77 -3.41
#